data_AF-A0A0S4JPT8-F1
#
_entry.id   AF-A0A0S4JPT8-F1
#
_cell.length_a   1.000
_cell.length_b   1.000
_cell.length_c   1.000
_cell.angle_alpha   90.00
_cell.angle_beta   90.00
_cell.angle_gamma   90.00
#
_symmetry.space_group_name_H-M   'P 1'
#
loop_
_entity.id
_entity.type
_entity.pdbx_description
1 polymer ?
#
loop_
_entity_poly.entity_id
_entity_poly.type
_entity_poly.pdbx_seq_one_letter_code
_entity_poly.pdbx_strand_id
1 'polypeptide(L)'
;MLRRSPLFRMKYANLELTTRGEFPHGMKEPGFVRKLDKNLPWYFATYRTMHHWPALGDNWSDLNESEKHNDLHMYYTLAWWKLGEGIFDADDENR
;
A
#
# COMPACT_ATOMS: atom_id res chain seq x y z
N MET A 1 28.67 14.87 31.30
CA MET A 1 27.78 13.71 31.50
C MET A 1 27.64 13.01 30.15
N LEU A 2 28.13 11.76 30.07
CA LEU A 2 28.25 11.01 28.81
C LEU A 2 26.88 10.88 28.11
N ARG A 3 26.84 11.33 26.85
CA ARG A 3 25.79 11.03 25.87
C ARG A 3 25.65 9.52 25.75
N ARG A 4 24.53 8.96 26.23
CA ARG A 4 24.11 7.62 25.84
C ARG A 4 23.59 7.73 24.42
N SER A 5 24.45 7.53 23.43
CA SER A 5 23.98 7.16 22.10
C SER A 5 23.29 5.80 22.26
N PRO A 6 22.00 5.65 21.92
CA PRO A 6 21.47 4.31 21.73
C PRO A 6 22.23 3.72 20.54
N LEU A 7 23.17 2.82 20.82
CA LEU A 7 23.69 1.89 19.82
C LEU A 7 22.46 1.31 19.12
N PHE A 8 22.33 1.53 17.81
CA PHE A 8 21.27 0.93 16.99
C PHE A 8 21.37 -0.59 17.11
N ARG A 9 20.64 -1.16 18.06
CA ARG A 9 20.56 -2.61 18.26
C ARG A 9 19.36 -3.09 17.45
N MET A 10 19.64 -3.90 16.44
CA MET A 10 18.62 -4.62 15.70
C MET A 10 17.82 -5.50 16.66
N LYS A 11 16.48 -5.49 16.54
CA LYS A 11 15.61 -6.38 17.29
C LYS A 11 15.39 -7.63 16.46
N TYR A 12 15.84 -8.78 16.95
CA TYR A 12 15.60 -10.08 16.34
C TYR A 12 14.95 -11.02 17.35
N ALA A 13 13.93 -11.74 16.92
CA ALA A 13 13.29 -12.82 17.63
C ALA A 13 12.89 -13.89 16.62
N ASN A 14 13.01 -15.17 16.98
CA ASN A 14 12.50 -16.25 16.16
C ASN A 14 10.98 -16.29 16.32
N LEU A 15 10.25 -15.77 15.34
CA LEU A 15 8.79 -15.65 15.35
C LEU A 15 8.19 -16.56 14.29
N GLU A 16 7.18 -17.31 14.65
CA GLU A 16 6.37 -18.07 13.70
C GLU A 16 5.15 -17.23 13.30
N LEU A 17 5.02 -16.94 12.00
CA LEU A 17 3.85 -16.30 11.42
C LEU A 17 3.14 -17.33 10.53
N THR A 18 2.18 -18.06 11.10
CA THR A 18 1.54 -19.23 10.47
C THR A 18 0.64 -18.88 9.30
N THR A 19 -0.03 -17.72 9.35
CA THR A 19 -0.89 -17.23 8.28
C THR A 19 -0.48 -15.82 7.89
N ARG A 20 -0.05 -15.67 6.63
CA ARG A 20 0.02 -14.39 5.94
C ARG A 20 -1.24 -14.29 5.07
N GLY A 21 -1.86 -13.11 5.00
CA GLY A 21 -3.00 -12.87 4.09
C GLY A 21 -2.62 -13.10 2.62
N GLU A 22 -3.55 -12.94 1.69
CA GLU A 22 -3.26 -13.12 0.26
C GLU A 22 -2.41 -11.96 -0.31
N PHE A 23 -1.80 -12.20 -1.47
CA PHE A 23 -0.98 -11.20 -2.16
C PHE A 23 -1.82 -9.97 -2.55
N PRO A 24 -1.34 -8.73 -2.30
CA PRO A 24 -2.10 -7.51 -2.56
C PRO A 24 -2.03 -7.09 -4.04
N HIS A 25 -2.47 -7.93 -4.98
CA HIS A 25 -2.49 -7.63 -6.42
C HIS A 25 -3.67 -6.75 -6.84
N GLY A 26 -4.63 -6.47 -5.94
CA GLY A 26 -5.83 -5.67 -6.23
C GLY A 26 -6.90 -6.38 -7.08
N MET A 27 -6.53 -7.40 -7.86
CA MET A 27 -7.42 -8.14 -8.74
C MET A 27 -7.82 -9.52 -8.17
N LYS A 28 -8.68 -9.54 -7.15
CA LYS A 28 -9.28 -10.80 -6.65
C LYS A 28 -10.72 -10.92 -7.13
N GLU A 29 -11.12 -12.10 -7.56
CA GLU A 29 -12.51 -12.36 -7.92
C GLU A 29 -13.42 -12.14 -6.69
N PRO A 30 -14.39 -11.21 -6.77
CA PRO A 30 -15.30 -10.96 -5.67
C PRO A 30 -16.36 -12.07 -5.58
N GLY A 31 -17.02 -12.18 -4.43
CA GLY A 31 -18.14 -13.12 -4.27
C GLY A 31 -19.31 -12.77 -5.20
N PHE A 32 -19.75 -13.72 -6.02
CA PHE A 32 -20.90 -13.53 -6.89
C PHE A 32 -22.22 -13.53 -6.11
N VAL A 33 -23.13 -12.64 -6.51
CA VAL A 33 -24.47 -12.52 -5.95
C VAL A 33 -25.53 -12.68 -7.03
N ARG A 34 -26.66 -13.30 -6.68
CA ARG A 34 -27.79 -13.49 -7.61
C ARG A 34 -28.71 -12.26 -7.71
N LYS A 35 -28.79 -11.47 -6.64
CA LYS A 35 -29.63 -10.27 -6.55
C LYS A 35 -28.91 -9.22 -5.69
N LEU A 36 -28.95 -7.97 -6.13
CA LEU A 36 -28.45 -6.82 -5.38
C LEU A 36 -29.55 -6.22 -4.50
N ASP A 37 -29.17 -5.63 -3.36
CA ASP A 37 -30.10 -4.95 -2.46
C ASP A 37 -30.84 -3.80 -3.16
N LYS A 38 -30.14 -3.07 -4.04
CA LYS A 38 -30.70 -2.00 -4.88
C LYS A 38 -30.68 -2.46 -6.34
N ASN A 39 -31.86 -2.56 -6.94
CA ASN A 39 -32.02 -2.90 -8.36
C ASN A 39 -32.09 -1.65 -9.27
N LEU A 40 -31.51 -0.53 -8.82
CA LEU A 40 -31.52 0.75 -9.52
C LEU A 40 -30.08 1.13 -9.95
N PRO A 41 -29.65 0.77 -11.17
CA PRO A 41 -28.29 1.04 -11.64
C PRO A 41 -27.96 2.54 -11.74
N TRP A 42 -28.97 3.38 -11.94
CA TRP A 42 -28.78 4.84 -12.08
C TRP A 42 -28.14 5.50 -10.88
N TYR A 43 -28.24 4.92 -9.68
CA TYR A 43 -27.61 5.49 -8.49
C TYR A 43 -26.11 5.68 -8.65
N PHE A 44 -25.43 4.77 -9.35
CA PHE A 44 -24.02 4.91 -9.65
C PHE A 44 -23.74 6.12 -10.55
N ALA A 45 -24.53 6.30 -11.61
CA ALA A 45 -24.36 7.40 -12.55
C ALA A 45 -24.79 8.77 -11.99
N THR A 46 -25.75 8.79 -11.06
CA THR A 46 -26.23 10.02 -10.41
C THR A 46 -25.41 10.41 -9.20
N TYR A 47 -24.50 9.55 -8.74
CA TYR A 47 -23.69 9.82 -7.56
C TYR A 47 -22.78 11.02 -7.80
N ARG A 48 -22.76 11.94 -6.83
CA ARG A 48 -21.87 13.09 -6.80
C ARG A 48 -21.23 13.18 -5.43
N THR A 49 -19.97 13.62 -5.40
CA THR A 49 -19.23 13.96 -4.19
C THR A 49 -18.90 15.43 -4.18
N MET A 50 -18.46 15.93 -3.03
CA MET A 50 -17.84 17.25 -2.95
C MET A 50 -16.51 17.26 -3.73
N HIS A 51 -16.05 18.47 -4.07
CA HIS A 51 -14.76 18.65 -4.73
C HIS A 51 -13.62 18.10 -3.87
N HIS A 52 -12.75 17.31 -4.47
CA HIS A 52 -11.47 16.92 -3.90
C HIS A 52 -10.41 17.89 -4.41
N TRP A 53 -9.99 18.82 -3.56
CA TRP A 53 -8.93 19.78 -3.88
C TRP A 53 -7.58 19.12 -3.68
N PRO A 54 -6.77 18.91 -4.74
CA PRO A 54 -5.52 18.16 -4.63
C PRO A 54 -4.44 18.93 -3.87
N ALA A 55 -4.56 20.26 -3.83
CA ALA A 55 -3.66 21.10 -3.08
C ALA A 55 -4.35 22.34 -2.51
N LEU A 56 -3.88 22.79 -1.35
CA LEU A 56 -4.22 24.06 -0.73
C LEU A 56 -2.91 24.68 -0.20
N GLY A 57 -2.53 25.82 -0.79
CA GLY A 57 -1.23 26.45 -0.48
C GLY A 57 -0.06 25.61 -1.00
N ASP A 58 0.88 25.29 -0.12
CA ASP A 58 2.08 24.48 -0.38
C ASP A 58 1.91 22.99 -0.02
N ASN A 59 0.71 22.57 0.40
CA ASN A 59 0.43 21.23 0.93
C ASN A 59 1.26 20.83 2.15
N TRP A 60 1.75 21.81 2.92
CA TRP A 60 2.48 21.53 4.14
C TRP A 60 1.56 20.90 5.20
N SER A 61 2.03 19.80 5.78
CA SER A 61 1.39 19.15 6.93
C SER A 61 2.46 18.69 7.91
N ASP A 62 2.21 18.86 9.21
CA ASP A 62 3.07 18.36 10.29
C ASP A 62 3.14 16.82 10.31
N LEU A 63 2.06 16.16 9.90
CA LEU A 63 1.95 14.70 9.82
C LEU A 63 2.65 14.07 8.62
N ASN A 64 3.08 14.88 7.64
CA ASN A 64 3.68 14.46 6.37
C ASN A 64 2.93 13.28 5.71
N GLU A 65 1.62 13.46 5.51
CA GLU A 65 0.71 12.36 5.15
C GLU A 65 1.06 11.70 3.81
N SER A 66 1.39 12.50 2.79
CA SER A 66 1.65 11.99 1.45
C SER A 66 2.84 11.04 1.43
N GLU A 67 3.97 11.45 2.00
CA GLU A 67 5.20 10.65 2.01
C GLU A 67 5.05 9.44 2.93
N LYS A 68 4.55 9.65 4.17
CA LYS A 68 4.38 8.56 5.13
C LYS A 68 3.44 7.47 4.64
N HIS A 69 2.28 7.83 4.08
CA HIS A 69 1.35 6.81 3.57
C HIS A 69 1.91 6.11 2.33
N ASN A 70 2.56 6.85 1.42
CA ASN A 70 3.23 6.26 0.27
C ASN A 70 4.28 5.23 0.70
N ASP A 71 5.18 5.60 1.61
CA ASP A 71 6.21 4.71 2.12
C ASP A 71 5.64 3.47 2.80
N LEU A 72 4.60 3.64 3.63
CA LEU A 72 3.92 2.50 4.26
C LEU A 72 3.32 1.54 3.22
N HIS A 73 2.72 2.07 2.16
CA HIS A 73 2.21 1.25 1.04
C HIS A 73 3.33 0.58 0.26
N MET A 74 4.44 1.30 0.03
CA MET A 74 5.62 0.79 -0.65
C MET A 74 6.27 -0.35 0.14
N TYR A 75 6.43 -0.24 1.46
CA TYR A 75 7.13 -1.23 2.28
C TYR A 75 6.51 -2.62 2.19
N TYR A 76 5.19 -2.74 2.38
CA TYR A 76 4.56 -4.06 2.27
C TYR A 76 4.52 -4.53 0.83
N THR A 77 4.41 -3.62 -0.15
CA THR A 77 4.46 -3.97 -1.57
C THR A 77 5.80 -4.61 -1.90
N LEU A 78 6.92 -3.95 -1.59
CA LEU A 78 8.26 -4.51 -1.75
C LEU A 78 8.45 -5.83 -1.00
N ALA A 79 7.94 -5.95 0.24
CA ALA A 79 8.02 -7.19 1.01
C ALA A 79 7.20 -8.34 0.40
N TRP A 80 6.15 -8.05 -0.37
CA TRP A 80 5.37 -9.05 -1.12
C TRP A 80 6.06 -9.44 -2.42
N TRP A 81 6.66 -8.48 -3.12
CA TRP A 81 7.43 -8.68 -4.35
C TRP A 81 8.86 -9.20 -4.11
N LYS A 82 9.27 -9.42 -2.85
CA LYS A 82 10.66 -9.74 -2.48
C LYS A 82 11.66 -8.76 -3.11
N LEU A 83 11.36 -7.47 -2.98
CA LEU A 83 12.10 -6.35 -3.56
C LEU A 83 12.11 -6.29 -5.11
N GLY A 84 11.41 -7.20 -5.79
CA GLY A 84 11.44 -7.32 -7.25
C GLY A 84 12.70 -8.00 -7.79
N GLU A 85 13.51 -8.58 -6.91
CA GLU A 85 14.70 -9.34 -7.29
C GLU A 85 14.29 -10.60 -8.07
N GLY A 86 14.82 -10.76 -9.29
CA GLY A 86 14.52 -11.90 -10.16
C GLY A 86 13.30 -11.73 -11.08
N ILE A 87 12.75 -10.52 -11.19
CA ILE A 87 11.74 -10.18 -12.20
C ILE A 87 12.40 -9.75 -13.52
N PHE A 88 13.48 -8.98 -13.41
CA PHE A 88 14.25 -8.51 -14.56
C PHE A 88 15.43 -9.46 -14.80
N ASP A 89 15.47 -10.08 -15.98
CA ASP A 89 16.60 -10.90 -16.39
C ASP A 89 17.74 -10.01 -16.92
N ALA A 90 18.98 -10.44 -16.71
CA ALA A 90 20.16 -9.70 -17.20
C ALA A 90 20.22 -9.61 -18.75
N ASP A 91 19.47 -10.45 -19.46
CA ASP A 91 19.42 -10.49 -20.92
C ASP A 91 18.43 -9.48 -21.54
N ASP A 92 17.60 -8.80 -20.74
CA ASP A 92 16.68 -7.76 -21.22
C ASP A 92 17.37 -6.41 -21.49
N GLU A 93 18.66 -6.26 -21.14
CA GLU A 93 19.45 -5.04 -21.41
C GLU A 93 20.15 -5.01 -22.78
N ASN A 94 20.10 -6.10 -23.57
CA ASN A 94 20.86 -6.25 -24.82
C ASN A 94 20.02 -6.24 -26.12
N ARG A 95 18.86 -5.57 -26.13
CA ARG A 95 18.01 -5.44 -27.33
C ARG A 95 17.71 -4.01 -27.74
#